data_AF-A0ABC9U1N4-F1
#
_entry.id   AF-A0ABC9U1N4-F1
#
_cell.length_a   1.000
_cell.length_b   1.000
_cell.length_c   1.000
_cell.angle_alpha   90.00
_cell.angle_beta   90.00
_cell.angle_gamma   90.00
#
_symmetry.space_group_name_H-M   'P 1'
#
loop_
_entity.id
_entity.type
_entity.pdbx_description
1 polymer ?
#
loop_
_entity_poly.entity_id
_entity_poly.type
_entity_poly.pdbx_seq_one_letter_code
_entity_poly.pdbx_strand_id
1 'polypeptide(L)'
;MAENKGVITMTGRKKLCMAHAGDEALPKITKMAWGDGGVDEEGTPKLATGNEVGLYNKLLEKAIESHSYTSDDKTTCRYTATLEAGELTGKEISEMGLFDEAGDLIAYRTFMRKGKDEDIPQIYDMDEIF
;
A
#
# COMPACT_ATOMS: atom_id res chain seq x y z
N MET A 1 4.86 12.84 13.26
CA MET A 1 5.19 11.49 12.76
C MET A 1 4.45 11.34 11.45
N ALA A 2 5.10 10.91 10.37
CA ALA A 2 4.43 10.78 9.07
C ALA A 2 3.29 9.76 9.19
N GLU A 3 2.07 10.13 8.79
CA GLU A 3 0.91 9.24 8.88
C GLU A 3 1.03 8.12 7.84
N ASN A 4 1.26 6.88 8.28
CA ASN A 4 1.40 5.71 7.40
C ASN A 4 0.08 5.15 6.86
N LYS A 5 -0.95 5.98 6.87
CA LYS A 5 -2.34 5.58 6.66
C LYS A 5 -2.63 5.40 5.17
N GLY A 6 -3.05 4.19 4.80
CA GLY A 6 -3.65 3.92 3.50
C GLY A 6 -5.10 4.37 3.45
N VAL A 7 -5.53 4.85 2.29
CA VAL A 7 -6.95 5.04 1.99
C VAL A 7 -7.50 3.72 1.47
N ILE A 8 -8.52 3.16 2.13
CA ILE A 8 -9.17 1.94 1.66
C ILE A 8 -9.92 2.23 0.36
N THR A 9 -9.67 1.40 -0.65
CA THR A 9 -10.31 1.52 -1.95
C THR A 9 -11.79 1.16 -1.90
N MET A 10 -12.53 1.48 -2.96
CA MET A 10 -13.91 1.04 -3.14
C MET A 10 -13.98 -0.49 -3.21
N THR A 11 -12.98 -1.13 -3.82
CA THR A 11 -12.83 -2.58 -3.86
C THR A 11 -12.66 -3.16 -2.47
N GLY A 12 -11.75 -2.58 -1.66
CA GLY A 12 -11.56 -2.99 -0.26
C GLY A 12 -12.82 -2.85 0.57
N ARG A 13 -13.49 -1.70 0.51
CA ARG A 13 -14.77 -1.44 1.20
C ARG A 13 -15.87 -2.41 0.76
N LYS A 14 -15.95 -2.73 -0.54
CA LYS A 14 -16.93 -3.68 -1.07
C LYS A 14 -16.69 -5.09 -0.50
N LYS A 15 -15.44 -5.57 -0.54
CA LYS A 15 -15.08 -6.88 0.01
C LYS A 15 -15.35 -6.97 1.51
N LEU A 16 -15.00 -5.93 2.26
CA LEU A 16 -15.29 -5.84 3.70
C LEU A 16 -16.81 -5.92 3.96
N CYS A 17 -17.61 -5.18 3.20
CA CYS A 17 -19.07 -5.18 3.33
C CYS A 17 -19.67 -6.57 3.05
N MET A 18 -19.24 -7.22 1.96
CA MET A 18 -19.70 -8.57 1.61
C MET A 18 -19.27 -9.61 2.64
N ALA A 19 -18.06 -9.49 3.19
CA ALA A 19 -17.60 -10.37 4.25
C ALA A 19 -18.38 -10.19 5.55
N HIS A 20 -18.74 -8.96 5.91
CA HIS A 20 -19.64 -8.70 7.04
C HIS A 20 -21.06 -9.22 6.81
N ALA A 21 -21.56 -9.20 5.57
CA ALA A 21 -22.85 -9.79 5.21
C ALA A 21 -22.83 -11.34 5.24
N GLY A 22 -21.64 -11.95 5.21
CA GLY A 22 -21.46 -13.40 5.16
C GLY A 22 -21.52 -13.99 3.76
N ASP A 23 -21.47 -13.15 2.72
CA ASP A 23 -21.54 -13.59 1.32
C ASP A 23 -20.20 -14.21 0.85
N GLU A 24 -19.08 -13.69 1.33
CA GLU A 24 -17.73 -14.14 0.97
C GLU A 24 -16.75 -14.02 2.16
N ALA A 25 -15.65 -14.78 2.15
CA ALA A 25 -14.59 -14.57 3.14
C ALA A 25 -13.75 -13.35 2.76
N LEU A 26 -13.33 -12.53 3.74
CA LEU A 26 -12.42 -11.41 3.48
C LEU A 26 -11.02 -11.96 3.13
N PRO A 27 -10.51 -11.74 1.91
CA PRO A 27 -9.20 -12.24 1.51
C PRO A 27 -8.08 -11.55 2.30
N LYS A 28 -6.97 -12.26 2.56
CA LYS A 28 -5.86 -11.67 3.31
C LYS A 28 -5.04 -10.76 2.41
N ILE A 29 -4.49 -9.70 2.99
CA ILE A 29 -3.42 -8.93 2.34
C ILE A 29 -2.17 -9.81 2.24
N THR A 30 -1.64 -9.96 1.02
CA THR A 30 -0.45 -10.79 0.77
C THR A 30 0.68 -10.06 0.07
N LYS A 31 0.41 -8.92 -0.56
CA LYS A 31 1.44 -8.19 -1.29
C LYS A 31 1.39 -6.69 -1.02
N MET A 32 2.56 -6.07 -1.11
CA MET A 32 2.72 -4.62 -1.24
C MET A 32 3.32 -4.34 -2.61
N ALA A 33 2.82 -3.29 -3.27
CA ALA A 33 3.40 -2.79 -4.51
C ALA A 33 3.84 -1.34 -4.35
N TRP A 34 4.83 -0.95 -5.16
CA TRP A 34 5.41 0.39 -5.20
C TRP A 34 5.44 0.93 -6.63
N GLY A 35 5.35 2.25 -6.74
CA GLY A 35 5.33 2.95 -8.01
C GLY A 35 5.83 4.39 -7.91
N ASP A 36 5.98 5.03 -9.06
CA ASP A 36 6.46 6.41 -9.22
C ASP A 36 5.38 7.39 -9.75
N GLY A 37 4.15 6.93 -9.98
CA GLY A 37 3.06 7.75 -10.52
C GLY A 37 2.24 8.52 -9.47
N GLY A 38 2.64 8.49 -8.19
CA GLY A 38 1.91 9.06 -7.06
C GLY A 38 1.96 10.58 -6.90
N VAL A 39 2.74 11.30 -7.73
CA VAL A 39 2.79 12.77 -7.72
C VAL A 39 2.26 13.37 -9.02
N ASP A 40 1.86 14.64 -8.98
CA ASP A 40 1.54 15.45 -10.15
C ASP A 40 2.79 16.05 -10.83
N GLU A 41 2.57 16.90 -11.84
CA GLU A 41 3.63 17.57 -12.61
C GLU A 41 4.47 18.53 -11.75
N GLU A 42 3.91 19.06 -10.66
CA GLU A 42 4.59 19.94 -9.71
C GLU A 42 5.35 19.15 -8.63
N GLY A 43 5.25 17.82 -8.64
CA GLY A 43 5.87 16.93 -7.65
C GLY A 43 5.08 16.82 -6.35
N THR A 44 3.84 17.30 -6.33
CA THR A 44 2.94 17.21 -5.17
C THR A 44 2.23 15.86 -5.15
N PRO A 45 2.10 15.17 -3.99
CA PRO A 45 1.42 13.88 -3.92
C PRO A 45 -0.05 14.02 -4.31
N LYS A 46 -0.49 13.19 -5.26
CA LYS A 46 -1.90 13.12 -5.67
C LYS A 46 -2.75 12.71 -4.49
N LEU A 47 -3.94 13.28 -4.35
CA LEU A 47 -4.89 12.83 -3.32
C LEU A 47 -5.32 11.39 -3.61
N ALA A 48 -5.11 10.48 -2.65
CA ALA A 48 -5.69 9.14 -2.69
C ALA A 48 -7.21 9.24 -2.46
N THR A 49 -8.01 8.91 -3.46
CA THR A 49 -9.47 9.07 -3.43
C THR A 49 -10.20 7.85 -2.89
N GLY A 50 -9.53 6.70 -2.87
CA GLY A 50 -10.13 5.41 -2.59
C GLY A 50 -10.95 4.86 -3.76
N ASN A 51 -10.85 5.44 -4.96
CA ASN A 51 -11.44 4.87 -6.19
C ASN A 51 -10.39 4.20 -7.08
N GLU A 52 -9.13 4.19 -6.64
CA GLU A 52 -8.04 3.57 -7.37
C GLU A 52 -8.24 2.05 -7.44
N VAL A 53 -8.05 1.50 -8.64
CA VAL A 53 -8.10 0.05 -8.90
C VAL A 53 -6.68 -0.54 -9.07
N GLY A 54 -5.67 0.32 -9.01
CA GLY A 54 -4.26 0.00 -9.18
C GLY A 54 -3.39 1.23 -8.89
N LEU A 55 -2.08 1.04 -8.86
CA LEU A 55 -1.11 2.15 -8.84
C LEU A 55 -1.13 2.88 -10.18
N TYR A 56 -0.85 4.18 -10.19
CA TYR A 56 -0.75 4.99 -11.41
C TYR A 56 0.38 4.50 -12.31
N ASN A 57 1.53 4.16 -11.72
CA ASN A 57 2.62 3.47 -12.42
C ASN A 57 3.29 2.44 -11.50
N LYS A 58 2.82 1.19 -11.56
CA LYS A 58 3.40 0.10 -10.77
C LYS A 58 4.79 -0.28 -11.29
N LEU A 59 5.78 -0.30 -10.40
CA LEU A 59 7.16 -0.69 -10.70
C LEU A 59 7.52 -2.09 -10.17
N LEU A 60 7.13 -2.40 -8.93
CA LEU A 60 7.43 -3.67 -8.27
C LEU A 60 6.29 -4.06 -7.34
N GLU A 61 6.08 -5.36 -7.18
CA GLU A 61 5.23 -5.94 -6.13
C GLU A 61 6.00 -7.05 -5.41
N LYS A 62 5.87 -7.14 -4.09
CA LYS A 62 6.49 -8.17 -3.26
C LYS A 62 5.50 -8.70 -2.25
N ALA A 63 5.76 -9.90 -1.74
CA ALA A 63 5.01 -10.45 -0.61
C ALA A 63 5.20 -9.59 0.64
N ILE A 64 4.16 -9.48 1.46
CA ILE A 64 4.26 -8.91 2.80
C ILE A 64 5.19 -9.77 3.65
N GLU A 65 6.12 -9.12 4.35
CA GLU A 65 7.08 -9.80 5.24
C GLU A 65 6.48 -10.03 6.63
N SER A 66 5.73 -9.05 7.13
CA SER A 66 5.05 -9.15 8.42
C SER A 66 3.84 -8.23 8.52
N HIS A 67 2.96 -8.54 9.47
CA HIS A 67 1.87 -7.65 9.87
C HIS A 67 1.82 -7.54 11.41
N SER A 68 1.31 -6.42 11.91
CA SER A 68 1.11 -6.19 13.35
C SER A 68 -0.10 -5.30 13.61
N TYR A 69 -0.74 -5.45 14.76
CA TYR A 69 -1.80 -4.54 15.19
C TYR A 69 -1.16 -3.37 15.94
N THR A 70 -1.43 -2.14 15.51
CA THR A 70 -0.76 -0.95 16.08
C THR A 70 -1.36 -0.51 17.42
N SER A 71 -2.51 -1.06 17.78
CA SER A 71 -3.27 -0.73 18.98
C SER A 71 -3.96 -1.98 19.54
N ASP A 72 -4.22 -2.00 20.86
CA ASP A 72 -4.93 -3.08 21.54
C ASP A 72 -6.38 -3.27 21.06
N ASP A 73 -7.01 -2.21 20.54
CA ASP A 73 -8.35 -2.25 19.93
C ASP A 73 -8.39 -2.98 18.58
N LYS A 74 -7.23 -3.25 17.96
CA LYS A 74 -7.08 -3.97 16.68
C LYS A 74 -7.91 -3.37 15.53
N THR A 75 -8.18 -2.07 15.55
CA THR A 75 -8.84 -1.35 14.43
C THR A 75 -7.88 -0.95 13.32
N THR A 76 -6.57 -1.12 13.54
CA THR A 76 -5.52 -0.79 12.58
C THR A 76 -4.52 -1.94 12.48
N CYS A 77 -4.27 -2.39 11.26
CA CYS A 77 -3.24 -3.37 10.94
C CYS A 77 -2.14 -2.72 10.10
N ARG A 78 -0.90 -2.85 10.54
CA ARG A 78 0.29 -2.42 9.82
C ARG A 78 0.87 -3.59 9.05
N TYR A 79 1.12 -3.40 7.76
CA TYR A 79 1.83 -4.33 6.92
C TYR A 79 3.20 -3.78 6.55
N THR A 80 4.21 -4.62 6.63
CA THR A 80 5.60 -4.25 6.38
C THR A 80 6.17 -5.06 5.22
N ALA A 81 6.83 -4.37 4.30
CA ALA A 81 7.62 -4.97 3.24
C ALA A 81 8.83 -4.09 2.88
N THR A 82 9.91 -4.72 2.43
CA THR A 82 11.18 -4.06 2.16
C THR A 82 11.51 -4.05 0.67
N LEU A 83 11.95 -2.90 0.17
CA LEU A 83 12.70 -2.80 -1.09
C LEU A 83 14.18 -3.03 -0.78
N GLU A 84 14.72 -4.17 -1.19
CA GLU A 84 16.09 -4.59 -0.91
C GLU A 84 17.14 -3.74 -1.65
N ALA A 85 18.40 -3.95 -1.32
CA ALA A 85 19.51 -3.43 -2.12
C ALA A 85 19.40 -3.94 -3.58
N GLY A 86 19.67 -3.05 -4.54
CA GLY A 86 19.54 -3.30 -5.98
C GLY A 86 18.10 -3.27 -6.53
N GLU A 87 17.07 -3.33 -5.69
CA GLU A 87 15.68 -3.20 -6.13
C GLU A 87 15.33 -1.74 -6.39
N LEU A 88 14.78 -1.45 -7.58
CA LEU A 88 14.35 -0.11 -8.00
C LEU A 88 15.44 0.97 -7.89
N THR A 89 16.71 0.60 -8.02
CA THR A 89 17.84 1.54 -8.00
C THR A 89 17.67 2.68 -9.02
N GLY A 90 17.87 3.91 -8.57
CA GLY A 90 17.72 5.11 -9.38
C GLY A 90 16.26 5.49 -9.68
N LYS A 91 15.27 4.77 -9.15
CA LYS A 91 13.85 5.15 -9.22
C LYS A 91 13.47 6.05 -8.05
N GLU A 92 12.40 6.80 -8.26
CA GLU A 92 11.76 7.62 -7.24
C GLU A 92 10.41 6.99 -6.88
N ILE A 93 10.25 6.53 -5.66
CA ILE A 93 8.99 5.93 -5.20
C ILE A 93 8.07 7.02 -4.66
N SER A 94 6.83 7.05 -5.10
CA SER A 94 5.84 8.06 -4.72
C SER A 94 4.45 7.51 -4.42
N GLU A 95 4.24 6.22 -4.67
CA GLU A 95 2.99 5.53 -4.35
C GLU A 95 3.27 4.11 -3.85
N MET A 96 2.35 3.62 -3.03
CA MET A 96 2.32 2.23 -2.58
C MET A 96 0.89 1.74 -2.42
N GLY A 97 0.69 0.42 -2.53
CA GLY A 97 -0.61 -0.19 -2.35
C GLY A 97 -0.53 -1.59 -1.76
N LEU A 98 -1.56 -1.95 -0.99
CA LEU A 98 -1.75 -3.29 -0.44
C LEU A 98 -2.69 -4.10 -1.33
N PHE A 99 -2.26 -5.31 -1.67
CA PHE A 99 -3.02 -6.24 -2.50
C PHE A 99 -3.35 -7.49 -1.72
N ASP A 100 -4.57 -7.98 -1.93
CA ASP A 100 -5.03 -9.23 -1.33
C ASP A 100 -4.67 -10.46 -2.16
N GLU A 101 -5.01 -11.65 -1.63
CA GLU A 101 -4.81 -12.95 -2.28
C GLU A 101 -5.51 -13.08 -3.64
N ALA A 102 -6.56 -12.28 -3.91
CA ALA A 102 -7.24 -12.24 -5.20
C ALA A 102 -6.55 -11.28 -6.20
N GLY A 103 -5.53 -10.53 -5.76
CA GLY A 103 -4.81 -9.58 -6.59
C GLY A 103 -5.50 -8.21 -6.70
N ASP A 104 -6.46 -7.91 -5.82
CA ASP A 104 -7.17 -6.65 -5.82
C ASP A 104 -6.47 -5.62 -4.92
N LEU A 105 -6.44 -4.35 -5.36
CA LEU A 105 -5.92 -3.24 -4.56
C LEU A 105 -6.92 -2.89 -3.45
N ILE A 106 -6.51 -3.11 -2.19
CA ILE A 106 -7.36 -2.91 -1.01
C ILE A 106 -7.13 -1.56 -0.35
N ALA A 107 -5.88 -1.15 -0.24
CA ALA A 107 -5.52 0.14 0.33
C ALA A 107 -4.45 0.80 -0.52
N TYR A 108 -4.53 2.12 -0.65
CA TYR A 108 -3.67 2.89 -1.53
C TYR A 108 -3.17 4.15 -0.84
N ARG A 109 -1.93 4.54 -1.14
CA ARG A 109 -1.32 5.75 -0.58
C ARG A 109 -0.31 6.36 -1.54
N THR A 110 -0.29 7.68 -1.58
CA THR A 110 0.71 8.52 -2.25
C THR A 110 1.54 9.27 -1.21
N PHE A 111 2.75 9.66 -1.59
CA PHE A 111 3.66 10.43 -0.76
C PHE A 111 4.70 11.16 -1.64
N MET A 112 5.46 12.07 -1.02
CA MET A 112 6.57 12.76 -1.69
C MET A 112 7.57 11.74 -2.23
N ARG A 113 8.19 12.05 -3.38
CA ARG A 113 9.18 11.18 -4.00
C ARG A 113 10.30 10.80 -3.03
N LYS A 114 10.57 9.50 -2.95
CA LYS A 114 11.69 8.91 -2.21
C LYS A 114 12.62 8.23 -3.20
N GLY A 115 13.81 8.80 -3.39
CA GLY A 115 14.84 8.18 -4.20
C GLY A 115 15.30 6.85 -3.60
N LYS A 116 15.63 5.87 -4.45
CA LYS A 116 16.15 4.58 -4.05
C LYS A 116 17.60 4.41 -4.50
N ASP A 117 18.50 4.43 -3.53
CA ASP A 117 19.91 4.11 -3.72
C ASP A 117 20.13 2.60 -3.91
N GLU A 118 21.23 2.24 -4.57
CA GLU A 118 21.58 0.84 -4.87
C GLU A 118 21.80 0.03 -3.59
N ASP A 119 22.60 0.55 -2.67
CA ASP A 119 23.10 -0.20 -1.51
C ASP A 119 22.15 -0.17 -0.30
N ILE A 120 21.14 0.71 -0.31
CA ILE A 120 20.31 0.99 0.87
C ILE A 120 18.95 0.31 0.73
N PRO A 121 18.61 -0.70 1.56
CA PRO A 121 17.25 -1.22 1.63
C PRO A 121 16.30 -0.18 2.24
N GLN A 122 15.05 -0.18 1.78
CA GLN A 122 14.01 0.73 2.28
C GLN A 122 12.81 -0.07 2.79
N ILE A 123 12.53 0.06 4.07
CA ILE A 123 11.39 -0.58 4.73
C ILE A 123 10.17 0.32 4.58
N TYR A 124 9.06 -0.27 4.15
CA TYR A 124 7.78 0.41 3.98
C TYR A 124 6.75 -0.20 4.91
N ASP A 125 6.12 0.68 5.70
CA ASP A 125 4.97 0.36 6.53
C ASP A 125 3.73 1.05 5.97
N MET A 126 2.65 0.28 5.88
CA MET A 126 1.34 0.80 5.51
C MET A 126 0.27 0.32 6.48
N ASP A 127 -0.46 1.28 7.04
CA ASP A 127 -1.54 1.05 7.99
C ASP A 127 -2.87 0.96 7.23
N GLU A 128 -3.56 -0.17 7.38
CA GLU A 128 -4.96 -0.38 7.00
C GLU A 128 -5.84 -0.08 8.22
N ILE A 129 -6.74 0.90 8.10
CA ILE A 129 -7.62 1.38 9.19
C ILE A 129 -9.07 1.09 8.83
N PHE A 130 -9.77 0.34 9.68
CA PHE A 130 -11.14 -0.13 9.48
C PHE A 130 -12.21 0.77 10.11
#